data_AF-A0AA39G391-F1
#
_entry.id   AF-A0AA39G391-F1
#
_cell.length_a   1.000
_cell.length_b   1.000
_cell.length_c   1.000
_cell.angle_alpha   90.00
_cell.angle_beta   90.00
_cell.angle_gamma   90.00
#
_symmetry.space_group_name_H-M   'P 1'
#
loop_
_entity.id
_entity.type
_entity.pdbx_description
1 polymer ?
#
loop_
_entity_poly.entity_id
_entity_poly.type
_entity_poly.pdbx_seq_one_letter_code
_entity_poly.pdbx_strand_id
1 'polypeptide(L)'
;MLRFIIISVFVGIALAQFQPQPSGRTLEPPIPQLCAQRTIHERFNGKGYYYSWADPRTAGQEIDWLSGRNFCRERCMDLVSLETYAENEFIKSRIVQDKVKYIWTSGRLCDFPGCERSDLQPLNINGWFWTAVLQKLAPTIDRRQNDWSESGG
;
A
#
# COMPACT_ATOMS: atom_id res chain seq x y z
N MET A 1 -59.32 -11.84 -32.57
CA MET A 1 -58.91 -11.19 -31.31
C MET A 1 -57.39 -11.19 -31.27
N LEU A 2 -56.77 -10.08 -31.67
CA LEU A 2 -55.31 -9.98 -31.83
C LEU A 2 -54.70 -9.46 -30.53
N ARG A 3 -53.95 -10.30 -29.81
CA ARG A 3 -53.25 -9.91 -28.57
C ARG A 3 -51.89 -9.31 -28.94
N PHE A 4 -51.73 -8.01 -28.75
CA PHE A 4 -50.43 -7.35 -28.81
C PHE A 4 -49.70 -7.57 -27.48
N ILE A 5 -48.54 -8.23 -27.52
CA ILE A 5 -47.62 -8.35 -26.40
C ILE A 5 -46.61 -7.21 -26.53
N ILE A 6 -46.67 -6.22 -25.64
CA ILE A 6 -45.68 -5.15 -25.54
C ILE A 6 -44.54 -5.65 -24.66
N ILE A 7 -43.36 -5.85 -25.25
CA ILE A 7 -42.12 -6.17 -24.52
C ILE A 7 -41.44 -4.85 -24.17
N SER A 8 -41.52 -4.45 -22.91
CA SER A 8 -40.83 -3.28 -22.38
C SER A 8 -39.38 -3.63 -22.07
N VAL A 9 -38.44 -3.16 -22.90
CA VAL A 9 -37.00 -3.28 -22.67
C VAL A 9 -36.57 -2.17 -21.70
N PHE A 10 -36.28 -2.54 -20.45
CA PHE A 10 -35.62 -1.64 -19.49
C PHE A 10 -34.13 -1.59 -19.80
N VAL A 11 -33.67 -0.47 -20.40
CA VAL A 11 -32.23 -0.16 -20.52
C VAL A 11 -31.79 0.46 -19.21
N GLY A 12 -31.10 -0.30 -18.37
CA GLY A 12 -30.49 0.20 -17.15
C GLY A 12 -29.24 1.03 -17.47
N ILE A 13 -29.30 2.34 -17.22
CA ILE A 13 -28.11 3.20 -17.25
C ILE A 13 -27.31 2.89 -15.99
N ALA A 14 -26.21 2.15 -16.14
CA ALA A 14 -25.24 1.96 -15.08
C ALA A 14 -24.43 3.26 -14.92
N LEU A 15 -24.94 4.19 -14.10
CA LEU A 15 -24.09 5.22 -13.52
C LEU A 15 -23.11 4.51 -12.60
N ALA A 16 -21.82 4.53 -12.95
CA ALA A 16 -20.76 4.12 -12.05
C ALA A 16 -20.83 5.02 -10.81
N GLN A 17 -21.48 4.55 -9.76
CA GLN A 17 -21.54 5.24 -8.49
C GLN A 17 -20.14 5.17 -7.88
N PHE A 18 -19.40 6.28 -7.89
CA PHE A 18 -18.31 6.50 -6.96
C PHE A 18 -18.92 6.43 -5.55
N GLN A 19 -18.90 5.24 -4.95
CA GLN A 19 -19.36 5.04 -3.59
C GLN A 19 -18.33 5.70 -2.65
N PRO A 20 -18.74 6.65 -1.79
CA PRO A 20 -17.90 7.09 -0.68
C PRO A 20 -17.49 5.86 0.13
N GLN A 21 -16.18 5.69 0.38
CA GLN A 21 -15.65 4.56 1.15
C GLN A 21 -16.36 4.50 2.52
N PRO A 22 -16.94 3.35 2.91
CA PRO A 22 -17.65 3.24 4.18
C PRO A 22 -16.68 3.48 5.33
N SER A 23 -17.18 4.14 6.37
CA SER A 23 -16.48 4.36 7.64
C SER A 23 -15.94 3.06 8.24
N GLY A 24 -14.68 3.07 8.69
CA GLY A 24 -14.37 2.42 9.98
C GLY A 24 -13.03 1.71 10.14
N ARG A 25 -12.21 1.51 9.10
CA ARG A 25 -10.88 0.91 9.30
C ARG A 25 -9.86 2.01 9.61
N THR A 26 -9.24 1.93 10.78
CA THR A 26 -8.27 2.91 11.27
C THR A 26 -6.89 2.27 11.44
N LEU A 27 -5.89 3.10 11.73
CA LEU A 27 -4.54 2.62 12.00
C LEU A 27 -4.46 2.06 13.41
N GLU A 28 -4.06 0.79 13.53
CA GLU A 28 -3.95 0.12 14.84
C GLU A 28 -2.72 0.60 15.62
N PRO A 29 -2.82 0.67 16.97
CA PRO A 29 -1.67 0.95 17.82
C PRO A 29 -0.78 -0.30 18.01
N PRO A 30 0.48 -0.13 18.45
CA PRO A 30 1.32 -1.26 18.81
C PRO A 30 0.76 -2.07 19.99
N ILE A 31 0.90 -3.39 19.92
CA ILE A 31 0.50 -4.34 20.97
C ILE A 31 1.77 -4.87 21.64
N PRO A 32 2.04 -4.57 22.92
CA PRO A 32 3.31 -4.88 23.57
C PRO A 32 3.78 -6.34 23.44
N GLN A 33 2.85 -7.30 23.56
CA GLN A 33 3.14 -8.72 23.45
C GLN A 33 3.61 -9.08 22.03
N LEU A 34 2.92 -8.55 21.00
CA LEU A 34 3.30 -8.79 19.59
C LEU A 34 4.61 -8.10 19.24
N CYS A 35 4.87 -6.92 19.80
CA CYS A 35 6.15 -6.25 19.65
C CYS A 35 7.30 -7.10 20.22
N ALA A 36 7.14 -7.70 21.40
CA ALA A 36 8.16 -8.53 22.02
C ALA A 36 8.41 -9.84 21.25
N GLN A 37 7.38 -10.36 20.57
CA GLN A 37 7.42 -11.63 19.83
C GLN A 37 7.62 -11.45 18.31
N ARG A 38 7.88 -10.23 17.85
CA ARG A 38 8.00 -9.94 16.42
C ARG A 38 9.15 -10.72 15.79
N THR A 39 8.90 -11.23 14.59
CA THR A 39 9.92 -11.90 13.80
C THR A 39 10.72 -10.86 13.01
N ILE A 40 12.05 -11.03 13.00
CA ILE A 40 12.96 -10.29 12.13
C ILE A 40 13.67 -11.35 11.30
N HIS A 41 13.38 -11.42 10.01
CA HIS A 41 14.01 -12.40 9.12
C HIS A 41 15.43 -11.96 8.75
N GLU A 42 15.64 -10.67 8.56
CA GLU A 42 16.92 -10.15 8.13
C GLU A 42 17.19 -8.76 8.71
N ARG A 43 18.47 -8.40 8.83
CA ARG A 43 18.91 -7.07 9.24
C ARG A 43 19.81 -6.46 8.18
N PHE A 44 19.59 -5.18 7.89
CA PHE A 44 20.39 -4.42 6.94
C PHE A 44 20.45 -2.96 7.39
N ASN A 45 21.65 -2.36 7.38
CA ASN A 45 21.89 -0.98 7.81
C ASN A 45 21.22 -0.59 9.14
N GLY A 46 21.31 -1.49 10.14
CA GLY A 46 20.75 -1.25 11.48
C GLY A 46 19.23 -1.42 11.59
N LYS A 47 18.51 -1.63 10.48
CA LYS A 47 17.08 -1.91 10.44
C LYS A 47 16.81 -3.42 10.41
N GLY A 48 15.66 -3.84 10.93
CA GLY A 48 15.19 -5.22 10.87
C GLY A 48 14.01 -5.34 9.92
N TYR A 49 14.02 -6.38 9.08
CA TYR A 49 13.03 -6.60 8.05
C TYR A 49 12.22 -7.86 8.31
N TYR A 50 10.92 -7.73 8.15
CA TYR A 50 9.97 -8.83 8.12
C TYR A 50 9.50 -9.02 6.69
N TYR A 51 9.35 -10.28 6.30
CA TYR A 51 9.01 -10.71 4.95
C TYR A 51 7.75 -11.56 5.07
N SER A 52 6.59 -11.02 4.67
CA SER A 52 5.31 -11.72 4.82
C SER A 52 5.27 -13.03 4.04
N TRP A 53 6.05 -13.16 2.97
CA TRP A 53 6.16 -14.39 2.19
C TRP A 53 7.03 -15.48 2.85
N ALA A 54 7.90 -15.11 3.80
CA ALA A 54 8.82 -16.04 4.46
C ALA A 54 8.27 -16.60 5.79
N ASP A 55 7.31 -15.90 6.40
CA ASP A 55 6.67 -16.35 7.63
C ASP A 55 5.50 -17.30 7.32
N PRO A 56 5.51 -18.56 7.82
CA PRO A 56 4.43 -19.52 7.59
C PRO A 56 3.04 -19.02 7.97
N ARG A 57 2.94 -18.07 8.90
CA ARG A 57 1.67 -17.50 9.37
C ARG A 57 1.05 -16.52 8.38
N THR A 58 1.83 -15.96 7.46
CA THR A 58 1.38 -14.93 6.51
C THR A 58 1.67 -15.31 5.05
N ALA A 59 2.48 -16.34 4.81
CA ALA A 59 2.82 -16.79 3.47
C ALA A 59 1.57 -17.13 2.65
N GLY A 60 1.51 -16.59 1.43
CA GLY A 60 0.39 -16.76 0.51
C GLY A 60 -0.84 -15.89 0.78
N GLN A 61 -0.85 -15.08 1.83
CA GLN A 61 -1.95 -14.15 2.10
C GLN A 61 -1.81 -12.89 1.23
N GLU A 62 -2.89 -12.56 0.51
CA GLU A 62 -3.05 -11.29 -0.19
C GLU A 62 -4.03 -10.42 0.61
N ILE A 63 -3.52 -9.30 1.14
CA ILE A 63 -4.28 -8.37 1.97
C ILE A 63 -4.14 -6.96 1.42
N ASP A 64 -5.10 -6.10 1.72
CA ASP A 64 -5.03 -4.69 1.34
C ASP A 64 -3.92 -3.93 2.11
N TRP A 65 -3.57 -2.75 1.60
CA TRP A 65 -2.50 -1.91 2.16
C TRP A 65 -2.70 -1.58 3.64
N LEU A 66 -3.93 -1.25 4.07
CA LEU A 66 -4.21 -0.88 5.46
C LEU A 66 -4.09 -2.11 6.39
N SER A 67 -4.55 -3.29 5.93
CA SER A 67 -4.35 -4.55 6.66
C SER A 67 -2.87 -4.85 6.86
N GLY A 68 -2.06 -4.75 5.79
CA GLY A 68 -0.61 -4.98 5.87
C GLY A 68 0.07 -3.99 6.81
N ARG A 69 -0.33 -2.72 6.74
CA ARG A 69 0.19 -1.69 7.64
C ARG A 69 -0.17 -1.92 9.10
N ASN A 70 -1.41 -2.29 9.40
CA ASN A 70 -1.85 -2.57 10.77
C ASN A 70 -1.13 -3.79 11.34
N PHE A 71 -0.94 -4.86 10.56
CA PHE A 71 -0.17 -6.03 10.97
C PHE A 71 1.25 -5.65 11.44
N CYS A 72 1.93 -4.78 10.69
CA CYS A 72 3.26 -4.28 11.06
C CYS A 72 3.20 -3.39 12.30
N ARG A 73 2.26 -2.44 12.36
CA ARG A 73 2.13 -1.48 13.47
C ARG A 73 1.86 -2.13 14.81
N GLU A 74 0.97 -3.12 14.84
CA GLU A 74 0.71 -3.95 16.03
C GLU A 74 2.00 -4.59 16.59
N ARG A 75 3.01 -4.82 15.74
CA ARG A 75 4.30 -5.43 16.10
C ARG A 75 5.42 -4.42 16.30
N CYS A 76 5.09 -3.14 16.51
CA CYS A 76 6.08 -2.05 16.62
C CYS A 76 6.98 -1.95 15.37
N MET A 77 6.42 -2.25 14.21
CA MET A 77 7.02 -2.10 12.88
C MET A 77 6.11 -1.19 12.03
N ASP A 78 6.44 -0.97 10.77
CA ASP A 78 5.53 -0.39 9.77
C ASP A 78 5.83 -1.07 8.42
N LEU A 79 5.05 -0.79 7.38
CA LEU A 79 5.41 -1.17 6.02
C LEU A 79 6.76 -0.54 5.65
N VAL A 80 7.51 -1.21 4.78
CA VAL A 80 8.87 -0.77 4.44
C VAL A 80 8.87 0.60 3.76
N SER A 81 9.76 1.50 4.18
CA SER A 81 10.12 2.71 3.44
C SER A 81 11.49 2.50 2.81
N LEU A 82 11.64 2.84 1.54
CA LEU A 82 12.86 2.58 0.79
C LEU A 82 13.56 3.90 0.56
N GLU A 83 14.29 4.34 1.58
CA GLU A 83 14.77 5.72 1.70
C GLU A 83 16.10 5.93 0.96
N THR A 84 16.80 4.84 0.64
CA THR A 84 18.10 4.88 -0.04
C THR A 84 18.14 3.88 -1.18
N TYR A 85 19.00 4.15 -2.17
CA TYR A 85 19.24 3.22 -3.27
C TYR A 85 19.69 1.84 -2.78
N ALA A 86 20.57 1.80 -1.77
CA ALA A 86 21.06 0.55 -1.21
C ALA A 86 19.94 -0.27 -0.53
N GLU A 87 19.04 0.39 0.20
CA GLU A 87 17.86 -0.26 0.80
C GLU A 87 16.87 -0.74 -0.27
N ASN A 88 16.67 0.04 -1.34
CA ASN A 88 15.83 -0.33 -2.48
C ASN A 88 16.32 -1.62 -3.14
N GLU A 89 17.60 -1.66 -3.52
CA GLU A 89 18.20 -2.82 -4.18
C GLU A 89 18.28 -4.03 -3.24
N PHE A 90 18.53 -3.81 -1.95
CA PHE A 90 18.49 -4.85 -0.93
C PHE A 90 17.13 -5.57 -0.92
N ILE A 91 16.01 -4.84 -0.88
CA ILE A 91 14.67 -5.44 -0.88
C ILE A 91 14.32 -6.06 -2.23
N LYS A 92 14.62 -5.38 -3.34
CA LYS A 92 14.36 -5.89 -4.70
C LYS A 92 15.07 -7.22 -4.94
N SER A 93 16.30 -7.38 -4.47
CA SER A 93 17.03 -8.64 -4.66
C SER A 93 16.36 -9.81 -3.94
N ARG A 94 15.76 -9.61 -2.76
CA ARG A 94 15.02 -10.66 -2.03
C ARG A 94 13.72 -11.02 -2.75
N ILE A 95 12.98 -10.02 -3.23
CA ILE A 95 11.76 -10.24 -4.04
C ILE A 95 12.06 -11.11 -5.26
N VAL A 96 13.14 -10.81 -5.99
CA VAL A 96 13.56 -11.58 -7.17
C VAL A 96 14.01 -12.99 -6.78
N GLN A 97 14.87 -13.11 -5.77
CA GLN A 97 15.40 -14.39 -5.30
C GLN A 97 14.27 -15.35 -4.86
N ASP A 98 13.31 -14.84 -4.11
CA ASP A 98 12.22 -15.62 -3.54
C ASP A 98 11.00 -15.71 -4.46
N LYS A 99 11.09 -15.13 -5.67
CA LYS A 99 10.04 -15.13 -6.71
C LYS A 99 8.71 -14.55 -6.21
N VAL A 100 8.79 -13.47 -5.43
CA VAL A 100 7.63 -12.77 -4.88
C VAL A 100 7.00 -11.90 -5.97
N LYS A 101 5.69 -12.07 -6.20
CA LYS A 101 4.97 -11.38 -7.27
C LYS A 101 4.92 -9.86 -7.05
N TYR A 102 4.60 -9.43 -5.84
CA TYR A 102 4.53 -8.03 -5.43
C TYR A 102 4.57 -7.93 -3.89
N ILE A 103 4.81 -6.73 -3.39
CA ILE A 103 4.67 -6.38 -1.98
C ILE A 103 4.00 -5.02 -1.83
N TRP A 104 3.44 -4.76 -0.66
CA TRP A 104 3.10 -3.40 -0.25
C TRP A 104 4.31 -2.73 0.40
N THR A 105 4.60 -1.50 -0.02
CA THR A 105 5.50 -0.59 0.69
C THR A 105 4.67 0.44 1.46
N SER A 106 5.31 1.23 2.32
CA SER A 106 4.65 2.31 3.07
C SER A 106 4.28 3.54 2.23
N GLY A 107 4.51 3.49 0.91
CA GLY A 107 4.21 4.59 -0.01
C GLY A 107 2.72 4.86 -0.05
N ARG A 108 2.32 6.12 0.11
CA ARG A 108 0.92 6.54 0.05
C ARG A 108 0.80 7.86 -0.69
N LEU A 109 -0.21 7.93 -1.55
CA LEU A 109 -0.65 9.18 -2.17
C LEU A 109 -1.40 10.04 -1.13
N CYS A 110 -1.06 11.33 -1.07
CA CYS A 110 -1.76 12.32 -0.27
C CYS A 110 -3.10 12.69 -0.95
N ASP A 111 -4.12 11.85 -0.77
CA ASP A 111 -5.47 11.98 -1.36
C ASP A 111 -6.56 12.21 -0.31
N PHE A 112 -6.19 12.75 0.85
CA PHE A 112 -7.05 13.03 2.00
C PHE A 112 -7.05 14.54 2.33
N PRO A 113 -7.99 15.02 3.18
CA PRO A 113 -8.05 16.45 3.53
C PRO A 113 -6.73 16.98 4.08
N GLY A 114 -6.28 18.14 3.58
CA GLY A 114 -5.00 18.76 3.94
C GLY A 114 -3.88 18.56 2.91
N CYS A 115 -4.15 17.83 1.83
CA CYS A 115 -3.21 17.60 0.72
C CYS A 115 -3.30 18.67 -0.39
N GLU A 116 -4.10 19.71 -0.24
CA GLU A 116 -4.30 20.81 -1.20
C GLU A 116 -3.11 21.78 -1.30
N ARG A 117 -1.93 21.35 -0.84
CA ARG A 117 -0.70 22.15 -0.85
C ARG A 117 -0.12 22.26 -2.26
N SER A 118 0.36 23.45 -2.62
CA SER A 118 0.94 23.71 -3.94
C SER A 118 2.15 22.82 -4.27
N ASP A 119 2.96 22.47 -3.28
CA ASP A 119 4.14 21.63 -3.48
C ASP A 119 3.81 20.15 -3.74
N LEU A 120 2.58 19.71 -3.45
CA LEU A 120 2.12 18.35 -3.73
C LEU A 120 1.44 18.23 -5.10
N GLN A 121 1.25 19.34 -5.82
CA GLN A 121 0.56 19.33 -7.11
C GLN A 121 1.52 19.09 -8.29
N PRO A 122 1.11 18.32 -9.31
CA PRO A 122 -0.08 17.46 -9.33
C PRO A 122 0.11 16.23 -8.41
N LEU A 123 -0.94 15.83 -7.69
CA LEU A 123 -0.86 14.83 -6.62
C LEU A 123 -0.23 13.50 -7.08
N ASN A 124 -0.61 13.00 -8.24
CA ASN A 124 -0.07 11.75 -8.78
C ASN A 124 1.44 11.80 -9.09
N ILE A 125 2.03 13.00 -9.17
CA ILE A 125 3.47 13.20 -9.37
C ILE A 125 4.18 13.54 -8.05
N ASN A 126 3.69 14.54 -7.32
CA ASN A 126 4.39 15.15 -6.19
C ASN A 126 3.77 14.79 -4.82
N GLY A 127 2.64 14.10 -4.80
CA GLY A 127 1.84 13.83 -3.60
C GLY A 127 2.21 12.54 -2.85
N TRP A 128 3.25 11.81 -3.29
CA TRP A 128 3.65 10.56 -2.64
C TRP A 128 4.57 10.79 -1.44
N PHE A 129 4.36 10.01 -0.38
CA PHE A 129 5.20 10.04 0.82
C PHE A 129 5.31 8.66 1.48
N TRP A 130 6.40 8.44 2.20
CA TRP A 130 6.62 7.25 3.02
C TRP A 130 5.90 7.43 4.35
N THR A 131 4.81 6.69 4.55
CA THR A 131 3.96 6.86 5.75
C THR A 131 4.63 6.40 7.05
N ALA A 132 5.65 5.54 6.99
CA ALA A 132 6.35 5.06 8.17
C ALA A 132 7.34 6.09 8.75
N VAL A 133 7.95 6.91 7.89
CA VAL A 133 8.96 7.93 8.26
C VAL A 133 8.49 9.37 8.01
N LEU A 134 7.29 9.55 7.47
CA LEU A 134 6.68 10.84 7.12
C LEU A 134 7.51 11.69 6.15
N GLN A 135 8.24 11.02 5.26
CA GLN A 135 9.13 11.66 4.29
C GLN A 135 8.47 11.74 2.91
N LYS A 136 8.45 12.92 2.30
CA LYS A 136 7.99 13.12 0.92
C LYS A 136 8.91 12.40 -0.06
N LEU A 137 8.32 11.70 -1.03
CA LEU A 137 9.06 11.05 -2.12
C LEU A 137 9.44 12.07 -3.19
N ALA A 138 10.53 11.78 -3.91
CA ALA A 138 10.81 12.44 -5.18
C ALA A 138 9.64 12.29 -6.16
N PRO A 139 9.47 13.23 -7.12
CA PRO A 139 8.42 13.15 -8.14
C PRO A 139 8.39 11.77 -8.82
N THR A 140 7.21 11.24 -9.14
CA THR A 140 7.09 9.90 -9.78
C THR A 140 7.74 9.82 -11.16
N ILE A 141 7.97 10.96 -11.81
CA ILE A 141 8.77 11.07 -13.05
C ILE A 141 10.27 10.83 -12.84
N ASP A 142 10.75 10.89 -11.60
CA ASP A 142 12.13 10.55 -11.23
C ASP A 142 12.17 9.12 -10.64
N ARG A 143 12.57 8.17 -11.48
CA ARG A 143 12.58 6.74 -11.16
C ARG A 143 13.91 6.26 -10.56
N ARG A 144 14.81 7.16 -10.16
CA ARG A 144 16.11 6.76 -9.57
C ARG A 144 15.98 6.08 -8.20
N GLN A 145 14.95 6.45 -7.43
CA GLN A 145 14.69 5.90 -6.09
C GLN A 145 13.24 5.42 -5.89
N ASN A 146 12.33 5.76 -6.81
CA ASN A 146 10.89 5.45 -6.71
C ASN A 146 10.43 4.59 -7.89
N ASP A 147 11.17 3.54 -8.23
CA ASP A 147 10.90 2.66 -9.38
C ASP A 147 9.84 1.57 -9.12
N TRP A 148 9.03 1.75 -8.07
CA TRP A 148 7.93 0.86 -7.67
C TRP A 148 6.66 1.14 -8.49
N SER A 149 5.47 1.16 -7.86
CA SER A 149 4.23 1.43 -8.61
C SER A 149 4.21 2.87 -9.16
N GLU A 150 3.68 3.04 -10.37
CA GLU A 150 3.43 4.35 -10.98
C GLU A 150 2.17 5.03 -10.42
N SER A 151 1.16 4.23 -10.06
CA SER A 151 -0.17 4.69 -9.65
C SER A 151 -0.60 4.25 -8.25
N GLY A 152 0.18 3.40 -7.59
CA GLY A 152 -0.28 2.60 -6.45
C GLY A 152 -0.95 1.30 -6.89
N GLY A 153 -1.62 0.63 -5.94
CA GLY A 153 -2.45 -0.54 -6.20
C GLY A 153 -3.77 -0.44 -5.46
#